data_AF-A0A968EJP8-F1
#
_entry.id   AF-A0A968EJP8-F1
#
_cell.length_a   1.000
_cell.length_b   1.000
_cell.length_c   1.000
_cell.angle_alpha   90.00
_cell.angle_beta   90.00
_cell.angle_gamma   90.00
#
_symmetry.space_group_name_H-M   'P 1'
#
loop_
_entity.id
_entity.type
_entity.pdbx_description
1 polymer ?
#
loop_
_entity_poly.entity_id
_entity_poly.type
_entity_poly.pdbx_seq_one_letter_code
_entity_poly.pdbx_strand_id
1 'polypeptide(L)' 'MASSCVPATHMGTAGAALAADDLRTLLSHDRVLGLAEVMNFPGVIAGDPGVLAKIDAFAGRPVDGHAPAVRGPQLNAYV' A
#
# COMPACT_ATOMS: atom_id res chain seq x y z
N MET A 1 -2.80 4.08 -11.17
CA MET A 1 -2.64 3.54 -9.81
C MET A 1 -1.84 4.54 -8.98
N ALA A 2 -2.13 4.70 -7.69
CA ALA A 2 -1.38 5.54 -6.75
C ALA A 2 -0.26 4.74 -6.08
N SER A 3 0.91 5.33 -5.85
CA SER A 3 2.04 4.60 -5.25
C SER A 3 1.83 4.33 -3.76
N SER A 4 1.99 3.08 -3.33
CA SER A 4 1.69 2.62 -1.95
C SER A 4 2.88 2.78 -0.98
N CYS A 5 4.12 2.64 -1.48
CA CYS A 5 5.35 2.54 -0.69
C CYS A 5 6.35 3.64 -1.07
N VAL A 6 6.04 4.89 -0.73
CA VAL A 6 6.97 6.03 -0.89
C VAL A 6 7.25 6.66 0.48
N PRO A 7 8.52 6.63 0.96
CA PRO A 7 9.61 5.79 0.45
C PRO A 7 9.30 4.29 0.61
N ALA A 8 10.04 3.43 -0.09
CA ALA A 8 9.86 1.98 0.00
C ALA A 8 10.22 1.42 1.39
N THR A 9 11.08 2.12 2.13
CA THR A 9 11.50 1.79 3.49
C THR A 9 11.85 3.08 4.24
N HIS A 10 11.77 3.06 5.57
CA HIS A 10 12.14 4.17 6.44
C HIS A 10 13.65 4.51 6.38
N MET A 11 14.49 3.59 5.90
CA MET A 11 15.92 3.81 5.70
C MET A 11 16.25 4.52 4.38
N GLY A 12 15.28 4.61 3.46
CA GLY A 12 15.45 5.20 2.14
C GLY A 12 15.13 6.69 2.14
N THR A 13 15.75 7.43 1.22
CA THR A 13 15.34 8.81 0.92
C THR A 13 14.49 8.80 -0.35
N ALA A 14 13.35 9.48 -0.31
CA ALA A 14 12.51 9.75 -1.47
C ALA A 14 12.17 11.25 -1.49
N GLY A 15 11.71 11.74 -2.64
CA GLY A 15 11.24 13.14 -2.77
C GLY A 15 9.93 13.43 -2.03
N ALA A 16 9.31 12.41 -1.43
CA ALA A 16 8.08 12.52 -0.65
C ALA A 16 8.00 11.39 0.39
N ALA A 17 7.12 11.55 1.36
CA ALA A 17 6.59 10.47 2.19
C ALA A 17 5.07 10.50 2.05
N LEU A 18 4.47 9.40 1.60
CA LEU A 18 3.04 9.34 1.35
C LEU A 18 2.36 8.58 2.48
N ALA A 19 1.54 9.26 3.27
CA ALA A 19 0.59 8.69 4.21
C ALA A 19 -0.77 8.42 3.53
N ALA A 20 -1.68 7.77 4.25
CA ALA A 20 -3.02 7.48 3.72
C ALA A 20 -3.78 8.74 3.29
N ASP A 21 -3.67 9.83 4.05
CA ASP A 21 -4.34 11.10 3.74
C ASP A 21 -3.80 11.75 2.46
N ASP A 22 -2.49 11.67 2.21
CA ASP A 22 -1.90 12.14 0.95
C ASP A 22 -2.48 11.38 -0.24
N LEU A 23 -2.61 10.05 -0.10
CA LEU A 23 -3.16 9.21 -1.17
C LEU A 23 -4.66 9.44 -1.40
N ARG A 24 -5.43 9.77 -0.35
CA ARG A 24 -6.86 10.10 -0.47
C ARG A 24 -7.10 11.29 -1.39
N THR A 25 -6.20 12.27 -1.39
CA THR A 25 -6.30 13.42 -2.31
C THR A 25 -6.28 12.99 -3.78
N LEU A 26 -5.57 11.90 -4.09
CA LEU A 26 -5.41 11.36 -5.44
C LEU A 26 -6.65 10.61 -5.93
N LEU A 27 -7.57 10.20 -5.05
CA LEU A 27 -8.79 9.45 -5.43
C LEU A 27 -9.72 10.25 -6.35
N SER A 28 -9.65 11.57 -6.26
CA SER A 28 -10.42 12.50 -7.10
C SER A 28 -9.91 12.60 -8.53
N HIS A 29 -8.68 12.13 -8.80
CA HIS A 29 -8.05 12.25 -10.10
C HIS A 29 -8.46 11.07 -11.01
N ASP A 30 -9.09 11.35 -12.16
CA ASP A 30 -9.67 10.33 -13.06
C ASP A 30 -8.70 9.22 -13.49
N ARG A 31 -7.40 9.53 -13.59
CA ARG A 31 -6.34 8.55 -13.93
C ARG A 31 -5.91 7.63 -12.76
N VAL A 32 -6.39 7.87 -11.55
CA VAL A 32 -6.04 7.09 -10.35
C VAL A 32 -7.10 6.01 -10.14
N LEU A 33 -6.87 4.88 -10.79
CA LEU A 33 -7.82 3.77 -10.78
C LEU A 33 -7.86 3.00 -9.44
N GLY A 34 -6.79 3.02 -8.66
CA GLY A 34 -6.61 2.18 -7.48
C GLY A 34 -5.23 2.36 -6.83
N LEU A 35 -4.91 1.54 -5.84
CA LEU A 35 -3.61 1.52 -5.14
C LEU A 35 -2.66 0.55 -5.86
N ALA A 36 -1.48 1.04 -6.23
CA ALA A 36 -0.43 0.23 -6.86
C ALA A 36 0.15 -0.79 -5.86
N GLU A 37 0.99 -1.69 -6.39
CA GLU A 37 1.57 -2.83 -5.68
C GLU A 37 1.96 -2.56 -4.21
N VAL A 38 1.33 -3.25 -3.26
CA VAL A 38 1.63 -3.12 -1.84
C VAL A 38 2.85 -3.99 -1.50
N MET A 39 4.04 -3.45 -1.78
CA MET A 39 5.32 -4.16 -1.57
C MET A 39 5.71 -4.31 -0.11
N ASN A 40 5.18 -3.48 0.79
CA ASN A 40 5.36 -3.63 2.23
C ASN A 40 4.49 -4.77 2.80
N PHE A 41 4.62 -5.97 2.23
CA PHE A 41 3.97 -7.18 2.71
C PHE A 41 4.32 -7.52 4.17
N PRO A 42 5.53 -7.24 4.71
CA PRO A 42 5.78 -7.45 6.14
C PRO A 42 4.88 -6.58 7.00
N GLY A 43 4.66 -5.32 6.61
CA GLY A 43 3.74 -4.41 7.29
C GLY A 43 2.29 -4.88 7.24
N VAL A 44 1.81 -5.38 6.09
CA VAL A 44 0.46 -5.96 6.00
C VAL A 44 0.31 -7.16 6.93
N ILE A 45 1.23 -8.12 6.86
CA ILE A 45 1.19 -9.36 7.66
C ILE A 45 1.28 -9.06 9.17
N ALA A 46 2.05 -8.04 9.55
CA ALA A 46 2.21 -7.60 10.94
C ALA A 46 1.05 -6.71 11.43
N GLY A 47 0.12 -6.32 10.55
CA GLY A 47 -0.98 -5.42 10.89
C GLY A 47 -0.53 -3.97 11.15
N ASP A 48 0.50 -3.49 10.46
CA ASP A 48 0.99 -2.12 10.58
C ASP A 48 -0.14 -1.11 10.27
N PRO A 49 -0.53 -0.24 11.23
CA PRO A 49 -1.66 0.66 11.05
C PRO A 49 -1.48 1.63 9.87
N GLY A 50 -0.24 2.06 9.59
CA GLY A 50 0.04 2.98 8.50
C GLY A 50 -0.12 2.33 7.14
N VAL A 51 0.32 1.08 6.99
CA VAL A 51 0.11 0.29 5.77
C VAL A 51 -1.37 -0.04 5.58
N LEU A 52 -2.04 -0.52 6.62
CA LEU A 52 -3.47 -0.86 6.54
C LEU A 52 -4.34 0.36 6.24
N ALA A 53 -4.03 1.53 6.78
CA ALA A 53 -4.75 2.77 6.48
C ALA A 53 -4.63 3.17 4.99
N LYS A 54 -3.49 2.90 4.35
CA LYS A 54 -3.34 3.13 2.90
C LYS A 54 -4.21 2.19 2.08
N ILE A 55 -4.33 0.92 2.48
CA ILE A 55 -5.20 -0.06 1.81
C ILE A 55 -6.67 0.35 1.97
N ASP A 56 -7.08 0.68 3.19
CA ASP A 56 -8.45 1.11 3.50
C ASP A 56 -8.85 2.40 2.78
N ALA A 57 -7.91 3.33 2.57
CA ALA A 57 -8.14 4.53 1.76
C ALA A 57 -8.60 4.23 0.32
N PHE A 58 -8.29 3.04 -0.21
CA PHE A 58 -8.71 2.59 -1.55
C PHE A 58 -9.78 1.50 -1.48
N ALA A 59 -10.48 1.33 -0.37
CA ALA A 59 -11.60 0.41 -0.26
C ALA A 59 -12.63 0.63 -1.40
N GLY A 60 -13.01 -0.44 -2.08
CA GLY A 60 -13.89 -0.39 -3.25
C GLY A 60 -13.19 -0.03 -4.57
N ARG A 61 -11.87 0.17 -4.57
CA ARG A 61 -11.03 0.29 -5.78
C ARG A 61 -10.04 -0.88 -5.85
N PRO A 62 -9.46 -1.17 -7.02
CA PRO A 62 -8.36 -2.13 -7.15
C PRO A 62 -7.20 -1.80 -6.21
N VAL A 63 -6.68 -2.83 -5.54
CA VAL A 63 -5.45 -2.78 -4.75
C VAL A 63 -4.55 -3.91 -5.26
N ASP A 64 -3.43 -3.55 -5.88
CA ASP A 64 -2.49 -4.53 -6.39
C ASP A 64 -1.57 -5.05 -5.28
N GLY A 65 -1.27 -6.33 -5.30
CA GLY A 65 -0.37 -6.97 -4.33
C GLY A 65 1.04 -7.22 -4.87
N HIS A 66 2.02 -7.29 -3.97
CA HIS A 66 3.40 -7.71 -4.23
C HIS A 66 3.89 -8.55 -3.04
N ALA A 67 3.87 -9.88 -3.23
CA ALA A 67 4.12 -10.85 -2.17
C ALA A 67 5.16 -11.91 -2.58
N PRO A 68 6.39 -11.52 -2.95
CA PRO A 68 7.42 -12.45 -3.40
C PRO A 68 7.75 -13.44 -2.28
N ALA A 69 7.68 -14.74 -2.62
CA ALA A 69 7.96 -15.85 -1.72
C ALA A 69 7.07 -15.94 -0.44
N VAL A 70 6.03 -15.11 -0.30
CA VAL A 70 5.05 -15.23 0.79
C VAL A 70 4.16 -16.45 0.54
N ARG A 71 4.04 -17.34 1.53
CA ARG A 71 3.33 -18.63 1.40
C ARG A 71 2.61 -19.00 2.70
N GLY A 72 1.67 -19.93 2.61
CA GLY A 72 1.00 -20.51 3.78
C GLY A 72 0.21 -19.47 4.58
N PRO A 73 0.19 -19.54 5.92
CA PRO A 73 -0.57 -18.61 6.77
C PRO A 73 -0.21 -17.13 6.58
N GLN A 74 1.03 -16.84 6.18
CA GLN A 74 1.46 -15.47 5.89
C GLN A 74 0.81 -14.91 4.62
N LEU A 75 0.57 -15.76 3.61
CA LEU A 75 -0.17 -15.34 2.42
C LEU A 75 -1.63 -15.06 2.76
N ASN A 76 -2.23 -15.85 3.66
CA ASN A 76 -3.58 -15.60 4.17
C ASN A 76 -3.68 -14.30 4.98
N ALA A 77 -2.60 -13.89 5.66
CA ALA A 77 -2.57 -12.61 6.35
C ALA A 77 -2.40 -11.42 5.39
N TYR A 78 -1.86 -11.66 4.19
CA TYR A 78 -1.63 -10.62 3.19
C TYR A 78 -2.84 -10.34 2.29
N VAL A 79 -3.67 -11.36 2.01
CA VAL A 79 -4.84 -11.32 1.11
C VAL A 79 -6.13 -11.18 1.91
#